data_AF-A0ABD3BR43-F1
#
_entry.id   AF-A0ABD3BR43-F1
#
_cell.length_a   1.000
_cell.length_b   1.000
_cell.length_c   1.000
_cell.angle_alpha   90.00
_cell.angle_beta   90.00
_cell.angle_gamma   90.00
#
_symmetry.space_group_name_H-M   'P 1'
#
loop_
_entity.id
_entity.type
_entity.pdbx_description
1 polymer ?
#
loop_
_entity_poly.entity_id
_entity_poly.type
_entity_poly.pdbx_seq_one_letter_code
_entity_poly.pdbx_strand_id
1 'polypeptide(L)'
;MDKDIAKNSRLYRKQLLFNRKTNVLNETGASSNAPRKRTVTDISTPNAIFITQTQGPAIKKRKRRTREYWDIGDADCICQYCRAYFWNEERKRQTHTTTTPEYTHCCLNGKVELPQLKRPPQLLLDLTDGKTPRSKHFIQNIRSYNSMFAFTSMGGKIDNSLNQGNGPPVFKLQGQNYHRIGSLLPIEGEQPKFAQLYIHDTTNEISNRIKSVSHC
;
A
#
# COMPACT_ATOMS: atom_id res chain seq x y z
N MET A 1 -1.35 -5.70 -18.88
CA MET A 1 -1.78 -5.24 -17.54
C MET A 1 -0.65 -5.58 -16.59
N ASP A 2 0.02 -4.57 -16.04
CA ASP A 2 1.30 -4.70 -15.35
C ASP A 2 1.19 -5.65 -14.15
N LYS A 3 1.95 -6.75 -14.16
CA LYS A 3 1.85 -7.79 -13.13
C LYS A 3 2.09 -7.22 -11.74
N ASP A 4 2.91 -6.16 -11.64
CA ASP A 4 3.29 -5.58 -10.35
C ASP A 4 2.28 -4.55 -9.82
N ILE A 5 1.55 -3.82 -10.69
CA ILE A 5 0.41 -3.00 -10.28
C ILE A 5 -0.74 -3.89 -9.84
N ALA A 6 -1.03 -4.95 -10.61
CA ALA A 6 -2.01 -5.94 -10.21
C ALA A 6 -1.63 -6.61 -8.88
N LYS A 7 -0.36 -6.99 -8.69
CA LYS A 7 0.13 -7.53 -7.40
C LYS A 7 0.01 -6.54 -6.26
N ASN A 8 0.39 -5.28 -6.43
CA ASN A 8 0.32 -4.28 -5.35
C ASN A 8 -1.12 -3.94 -4.98
N SER A 9 -2.01 -3.81 -5.98
CA SER A 9 -3.44 -3.67 -5.75
C SER A 9 -4.01 -4.90 -5.02
N ARG A 10 -3.58 -6.10 -5.42
CA ARG A 10 -3.96 -7.35 -4.77
C ARG A 10 -3.47 -7.44 -3.33
N LEU A 11 -2.23 -7.03 -3.04
CA LEU A 11 -1.65 -7.01 -1.69
C LEU A 11 -2.36 -6.01 -0.78
N TYR A 12 -2.63 -4.79 -1.27
CA TYR A 12 -3.40 -3.80 -0.51
C TYR A 12 -4.81 -4.31 -0.19
N ARG A 13 -5.46 -4.94 -1.16
CA ARG A 13 -6.78 -5.55 -0.99
C ARG A 13 -6.76 -6.74 -0.01
N LYS A 14 -5.74 -7.59 -0.07
CA LYS A 14 -5.46 -8.66 0.91
C LYS A 14 -5.25 -8.10 2.34
N GLN A 15 -4.59 -6.95 2.47
CA GLN A 15 -4.45 -6.25 3.76
C GLN A 15 -5.78 -5.71 4.31
N LEU A 16 -6.66 -5.18 3.46
CA LEU A 16 -7.99 -4.72 3.89
C LEU A 16 -8.85 -5.88 4.42
N LEU A 17 -8.78 -7.04 3.78
CA LEU A 17 -9.48 -8.25 4.25
C LEU A 17 -8.95 -8.71 5.60
N PHE A 18 -7.63 -8.63 5.81
CA PHE A 18 -7.02 -8.90 7.11
C PHE A 18 -7.58 -7.98 8.20
N ASN A 19 -7.56 -6.67 7.98
CA ASN A 19 -8.06 -5.69 8.95
C ASN A 19 -9.55 -5.91 9.29
N ARG A 20 -10.34 -6.34 8.30
CA ARG A 20 -11.76 -6.68 8.49
C ARG A 20 -11.95 -7.91 9.39
N LYS A 21 -11.07 -8.91 9.31
CA LYS A 21 -11.13 -10.14 10.13
C LYS A 21 -10.62 -9.92 11.55
N THR A 22 -9.58 -9.11 11.73
CA THR A 22 -9.07 -8.75 13.07
C THR A 22 -10.06 -7.92 13.89
N ASN A 23 -10.82 -7.02 13.25
CA ASN A 23 -11.84 -6.25 13.95
C ASN A 23 -13.00 -7.13 14.45
N VAL A 24 -13.39 -8.15 13.68
CA VAL A 24 -14.45 -9.11 14.09
C VAL A 24 -14.01 -9.97 15.29
N LEU A 25 -12.74 -10.35 15.38
CA LEU A 25 -12.21 -11.12 16.53
C LEU A 25 -12.10 -10.28 17.81
N ASN A 26 -11.86 -8.97 17.70
CA ASN A 26 -11.77 -8.07 18.84
C ASN A 26 -13.15 -7.71 19.44
N GLU A 27 -14.22 -7.74 18.64
CA GLU A 27 -15.60 -7.50 19.10
C GLU A 27 -16.17 -8.67 19.92
N THR A 28 -15.62 -9.88 19.77
CA THR A 28 -16.07 -11.08 20.50
C THR A 28 -15.36 -11.30 21.85
N GLY A 29 -14.49 -10.38 22.30
CA GLY A 29 -13.55 -10.61 23.40
C GLY A 29 -13.54 -9.59 24.55
N ALA A 30 -14.56 -8.75 24.71
CA ALA A 30 -14.64 -7.80 25.82
C ALA A 30 -15.60 -8.29 26.92
N SER A 31 -15.07 -8.93 27.96
CA SER A 31 -15.71 -9.00 29.28
C SER A 31 -14.70 -8.69 30.38
N SER A 32 -15.10 -7.76 31.23
CA SER A 32 -14.39 -7.11 32.33
C SER A 32 -13.83 -8.05 33.39
N ASN A 33 -12.70 -7.67 34.01
CA ASN A 33 -12.57 -7.57 35.48
C ASN A 33 -11.22 -6.95 35.88
N ALA A 34 -11.27 -5.82 36.61
CA ALA A 34 -10.13 -5.18 37.24
C ALA A 34 -10.10 -5.50 38.74
N PRO A 35 -8.96 -5.88 39.36
CA PRO A 35 -8.86 -5.93 40.81
C PRO A 35 -8.25 -4.65 41.40
N ARG A 36 -8.92 -4.23 42.48
CA ARG A 36 -8.69 -3.08 43.36
C ARG A 36 -7.41 -3.26 44.20
N LYS A 37 -6.57 -2.22 44.30
CA LYS A 37 -5.40 -2.17 45.21
C LYS A 37 -5.84 -2.17 46.69
N ARG A 38 -5.14 -2.91 47.54
CA ARG A 38 -4.98 -2.60 48.98
C ARG A 38 -3.55 -2.88 49.44
N THR A 39 -2.99 -1.85 50.06
CA THR A 39 -1.69 -1.73 50.74
C THR A 39 -1.78 -2.20 52.19
N VAL A 40 -0.71 -2.80 52.72
CA VAL A 40 -0.36 -2.79 54.16
C VAL A 40 1.16 -2.59 54.28
N THR A 41 1.56 -1.67 55.14
CA THR A 41 2.91 -1.13 55.37
C THR A 41 3.57 -1.70 56.63
N ASP A 42 4.88 -1.93 56.52
CA ASP A 42 6.00 -1.78 57.48
C ASP A 42 6.05 -2.51 58.83
N ILE A 43 7.27 -2.90 59.25
CA ILE A 43 7.96 -2.45 60.49
C ILE A 43 9.41 -3.04 60.61
N SER A 44 10.38 -2.11 60.70
CA SER A 44 11.68 -2.05 61.43
C SER A 44 12.88 -3.02 61.23
N THR A 45 14.01 -2.38 60.86
CA THR A 45 15.47 -2.69 60.82
C THR A 45 16.13 -3.12 62.16
N PRO A 46 17.48 -3.35 62.35
CA PRO A 46 18.66 -3.18 61.47
C PRO A 46 19.77 -4.30 61.54
N ASN A 47 20.75 -4.25 60.62
CA ASN A 47 22.07 -4.92 60.66
C ASN A 47 22.18 -6.41 60.30
N ALA A 48 22.35 -6.70 59.00
CA ALA A 48 23.36 -7.65 58.52
C ALA A 48 23.67 -7.40 57.03
N ILE A 49 24.94 -7.08 56.73
CA ILE A 49 25.46 -7.08 55.36
C ILE A 49 25.75 -8.55 55.02
N PHE A 50 24.83 -9.20 54.30
CA PHE A 50 25.11 -10.48 53.65
C PHE A 50 25.36 -10.23 52.17
N ILE A 51 26.64 -10.29 51.79
CA ILE A 51 27.06 -10.35 50.39
C ILE A 51 26.59 -11.71 49.86
N THR A 52 25.46 -11.71 49.17
CA THR A 52 25.00 -12.87 48.40
C THR A 52 25.22 -12.59 46.93
N GLN A 53 26.14 -13.34 46.32
CA GLN A 53 26.30 -13.42 44.88
C GLN A 53 25.02 -14.02 44.29
N THR A 54 24.07 -13.18 43.94
CA THR A 54 22.89 -13.61 43.19
C THR A 54 23.27 -13.70 41.73
N GLN A 55 23.41 -14.93 41.24
CA GLN A 55 23.40 -15.19 39.81
C GLN A 55 22.08 -14.65 39.27
N GLY A 56 22.15 -13.54 38.53
CA GLY A 56 20.98 -12.90 37.94
C GLY A 56 20.19 -13.92 37.13
N PRO A 57 18.84 -13.85 37.14
CA PRO A 57 18.02 -14.77 36.40
C PRO A 57 18.46 -14.74 34.94
N ALA A 58 18.77 -15.92 34.40
CA ALA A 58 19.14 -16.10 33.00
C ALA A 58 18.14 -15.33 32.14
N ILE A 59 18.63 -14.36 31.36
CA ILE A 59 17.83 -13.66 30.36
C ILE A 59 17.34 -14.74 29.41
N LYS A 60 16.10 -15.21 29.62
CA LYS A 60 15.42 -16.09 28.68
C LYS A 60 15.40 -15.32 27.38
N LYS A 61 16.25 -15.72 26.43
CA LYS A 61 16.26 -15.20 25.06
C LYS A 61 14.80 -15.23 24.60
N ARG A 62 14.16 -14.06 24.50
CA ARG A 62 12.79 -13.97 24.00
C ARG A 62 12.83 -14.65 22.63
N LYS A 63 12.18 -15.81 22.50
CA LYS A 63 11.94 -16.43 21.20
C LYS A 63 11.35 -15.32 20.33
N ARG A 64 12.08 -14.93 19.28
CA ARG A 64 11.50 -14.09 18.23
C ARG A 64 10.27 -14.85 17.78
N ARG A 65 9.07 -14.33 18.08
CA ARG A 65 7.87 -14.77 17.38
C ARG A 65 8.13 -14.46 15.93
N THR A 66 8.53 -15.47 15.15
CA THR A 66 8.36 -15.44 13.72
C THR A 66 6.86 -15.22 13.55
N ARG A 67 6.46 -14.00 13.20
CA ARG A 67 5.11 -13.77 12.69
C ARG A 67 5.06 -14.64 11.44
N GLU A 68 4.43 -15.80 11.55
CA GLU A 68 4.10 -16.61 10.38
C GLU A 68 3.39 -15.70 9.38
N TYR A 69 3.82 -15.81 8.13
CA TYR A 69 3.20 -15.07 7.03
C TYR A 69 1.75 -15.55 6.93
N TRP A 70 0.82 -14.64 7.18
CA TRP A 70 -0.60 -14.97 7.12
C TRP A 70 -1.03 -15.07 5.65
N ASP A 71 -1.25 -16.29 5.19
CA ASP A 71 -1.69 -16.55 3.83
C ASP A 71 -3.18 -16.88 3.77
N ILE A 72 -3.97 -16.00 3.13
CA ILE A 72 -5.39 -16.24 2.82
C ILE A 72 -5.58 -16.95 1.46
N GLY A 73 -4.50 -17.45 0.86
CA GLY A 73 -4.49 -18.08 -0.45
C GLY A 73 -4.49 -17.08 -1.61
N ASP A 74 -4.75 -17.62 -2.80
CA ASP A 74 -4.80 -16.92 -4.07
C ASP A 74 -6.22 -16.41 -4.38
N ALA A 75 -6.29 -15.46 -5.32
CA ALA A 75 -7.55 -14.96 -5.86
C ALA A 75 -8.02 -15.85 -7.00
N ASP A 76 -8.40 -17.08 -6.69
CA ASP A 76 -8.80 -18.13 -7.63
C ASP A 76 -10.33 -18.29 -7.75
N CYS A 77 -11.10 -17.72 -6.82
CA CYS A 77 -12.54 -17.81 -6.83
C CYS A 77 -13.12 -16.92 -7.93
N ILE A 78 -14.03 -17.45 -8.74
CA ILE A 78 -14.58 -16.76 -9.91
C ILE A 78 -16.05 -16.42 -9.64
N CYS A 79 -16.42 -15.15 -9.84
CA CYS A 79 -17.83 -14.75 -9.80
C CYS A 79 -18.61 -15.41 -10.94
N GLN A 80 -19.74 -16.04 -10.62
CA GLN A 80 -20.57 -16.80 -11.56
C GLN A 80 -21.15 -15.93 -12.70
N TYR A 81 -21.39 -14.65 -12.44
CA TYR A 81 -22.00 -13.73 -13.41
C TYR A 81 -20.94 -13.02 -14.26
N CYS A 82 -19.99 -12.34 -13.61
CA CYS A 82 -19.06 -11.40 -14.25
C CYS A 82 -17.68 -12.03 -14.57
N ARG A 83 -17.42 -13.25 -14.09
CA ARG A 83 -16.10 -13.94 -14.14
C ARG A 83 -14.92 -13.17 -13.54
N ALA A 84 -15.16 -12.15 -12.73
CA ALA A 84 -14.09 -11.50 -11.99
C ALA A 84 -13.53 -12.44 -10.91
N TYR A 85 -12.23 -12.33 -10.68
CA TYR A 85 -11.49 -13.09 -9.68
C TYR A 85 -11.60 -12.45 -8.29
N PHE A 86 -11.73 -13.29 -7.28
CA PHE A 86 -11.91 -12.93 -5.88
C PHE A 86 -11.09 -13.85 -4.98
N TRP A 87 -10.75 -13.38 -3.78
CA TRP A 87 -10.39 -14.29 -2.69
C TRP A 87 -11.65 -14.88 -2.07
N ASN A 88 -11.57 -16.09 -1.52
CA ASN A 88 -12.70 -16.72 -0.83
C ASN A 88 -13.24 -15.84 0.32
N GLU A 89 -12.35 -15.14 1.04
CA GLU A 89 -12.70 -14.22 2.14
C GLU A 89 -13.44 -12.95 1.69
N GLU A 90 -13.54 -12.68 0.38
CA GLU A 90 -14.33 -11.56 -0.17
C GLU A 90 -15.80 -11.90 -0.39
N ARG A 91 -16.19 -13.16 -0.16
CA ARG A 91 -17.58 -13.60 -0.31
C ARG A 91 -18.51 -12.87 0.65
N LYS A 92 -19.79 -12.87 0.32
CA LYS A 92 -20.84 -12.32 1.19
C LYS A 92 -20.82 -13.06 2.54
N ARG A 93 -20.86 -12.31 3.65
CA ARG A 93 -20.85 -12.90 5.01
C ARG A 93 -21.98 -13.91 5.23
N GLN A 94 -23.13 -13.69 4.61
CA GLN A 94 -24.29 -14.57 4.74
C GLN A 94 -24.10 -15.93 4.06
N THR A 95 -23.11 -16.07 3.17
CA THR A 95 -22.84 -17.31 2.42
C THR A 95 -21.61 -18.04 2.95
N HIS A 96 -21.20 -17.82 4.20
CA HIS A 96 -20.04 -18.54 4.77
C HIS A 96 -20.26 -20.05 4.84
N THR A 97 -21.51 -20.51 4.92
CA THR A 97 -21.92 -21.92 4.96
C THR A 97 -22.28 -22.49 3.59
N THR A 98 -22.38 -21.65 2.56
CA THR A 98 -22.79 -22.06 1.21
C THR A 98 -21.58 -22.61 0.45
N THR A 99 -21.77 -23.74 -0.24
CA THR A 99 -20.75 -24.36 -1.10
C THR A 99 -20.32 -23.45 -2.24
N THR A 100 -21.22 -22.59 -2.72
CA THR A 100 -20.95 -21.60 -3.77
C THR A 100 -20.83 -20.19 -3.17
N PRO A 101 -19.65 -19.55 -3.23
CA PRO A 101 -19.46 -18.21 -2.71
C PRO A 101 -20.12 -17.16 -3.62
N GLU A 102 -20.87 -16.23 -3.02
CA GLU A 102 -21.47 -15.09 -3.71
C GLU A 102 -20.64 -13.81 -3.53
N TYR A 103 -20.52 -13.01 -4.59
CA TYR A 103 -19.72 -11.78 -4.60
C TYR A 103 -20.52 -10.58 -5.08
N THR A 104 -20.45 -9.48 -4.34
CA THR A 104 -21.14 -8.23 -4.68
C THR A 104 -20.21 -7.16 -5.24
N HIS A 105 -18.90 -7.29 -5.02
CA HIS A 105 -17.92 -6.24 -5.37
C HIS A 105 -17.53 -6.18 -6.85
N CYS A 106 -18.07 -7.01 -7.76
CA CYS A 106 -17.93 -6.82 -9.21
C CYS A 106 -19.24 -6.32 -9.86
N CYS A 107 -20.26 -7.18 -9.90
CA CYS A 107 -21.51 -6.98 -10.65
C CYS A 107 -22.72 -6.88 -9.71
N LEU A 108 -22.49 -6.61 -8.42
CA LEU A 108 -23.55 -6.61 -7.40
C LEU A 108 -24.38 -7.91 -7.41
N ASN A 109 -23.72 -9.06 -7.52
CA ASN A 109 -24.37 -10.38 -7.62
C ASN A 109 -25.28 -10.53 -8.86
N GLY A 110 -24.79 -10.11 -10.03
CA GLY A 110 -25.50 -10.20 -11.31
C GLY A 110 -26.48 -9.07 -11.60
N LYS A 111 -26.63 -8.10 -10.69
CA LYS A 111 -27.52 -6.94 -10.86
C LYS A 111 -26.98 -5.90 -11.84
N VAL A 112 -25.66 -5.85 -12.05
CA VAL A 112 -25.01 -4.89 -12.94
C VAL A 112 -24.25 -5.64 -14.02
N GLU A 113 -24.59 -5.38 -15.27
CA GLU A 113 -23.81 -5.82 -16.41
C GLU A 113 -22.64 -4.84 -16.62
N LEU A 114 -21.42 -5.32 -16.45
CA LEU A 114 -20.22 -4.53 -16.68
C LEU A 114 -19.85 -4.62 -18.17
N PRO A 115 -19.70 -3.49 -18.89
CA PRO A 115 -19.25 -3.53 -20.26
C PRO A 115 -17.84 -4.12 -20.35
N GLN A 116 -17.57 -4.88 -21.41
CA GLN A 116 -16.23 -5.40 -21.63
C GLN A 116 -15.22 -4.26 -21.82
N LEU A 117 -14.04 -4.42 -21.24
CA LEU A 117 -12.95 -3.46 -21.38
C LEU A 117 -12.56 -3.37 -22.86
N LYS A 118 -12.57 -2.14 -23.39
CA LYS A 118 -12.07 -1.88 -24.74
C LYS A 118 -10.60 -2.29 -24.81
N ARG A 119 -10.21 -2.95 -25.91
CA ARG A 119 -8.81 -3.28 -26.16
C ARG A 119 -8.01 -1.98 -26.27
N PRO A 120 -6.88 -1.85 -25.55
CA PRO A 120 -6.05 -0.66 -25.67
C PRO A 120 -5.45 -0.55 -27.08
N PRO A 121 -5.13 0.67 -27.56
CA PRO A 121 -4.46 0.89 -28.82
C PRO A 121 -3.19 0.03 -28.98
N GLN A 122 -2.88 -0.37 -30.22
CA GLN A 122 -1.78 -1.31 -30.50
C GLN A 122 -0.43 -0.82 -29.98
N LEU A 123 -0.15 0.49 -30.12
CA LEU A 123 1.06 1.11 -29.57
C LEU A 123 1.24 0.83 -28.07
N LEU A 124 0.17 0.94 -27.27
CA LEU A 124 0.24 0.70 -25.82
C LEU A 124 0.41 -0.78 -25.50
N LEU A 125 -0.17 -1.67 -26.31
CA LEU A 125 0.06 -3.12 -26.18
C LEU A 125 1.54 -3.45 -26.40
N ASP A 126 2.11 -2.94 -27.50
CA ASP A 126 3.52 -3.20 -27.85
C ASP A 126 4.50 -2.60 -26.85
N LEU A 127 4.13 -1.51 -26.16
CA LEU A 127 4.93 -0.92 -25.09
C LEU A 127 4.81 -1.68 -23.77
N THR A 128 3.71 -2.41 -23.53
CA THR A 128 3.42 -3.05 -22.22
C THR A 128 3.47 -4.58 -22.24
N ASP A 129 3.89 -5.21 -23.33
CA ASP A 129 3.94 -6.67 -23.47
C ASP A 129 5.22 -7.33 -22.91
N GLY A 130 6.27 -6.55 -22.67
CA GLY A 130 7.58 -6.98 -22.15
C GLY A 130 8.44 -7.78 -23.13
N LYS A 131 8.05 -7.90 -24.40
CA LYS A 131 8.71 -8.78 -25.38
C LYS A 131 9.90 -8.13 -26.06
N THR A 132 9.77 -6.86 -26.42
CA THR A 132 10.82 -6.10 -27.12
C THR A 132 11.74 -5.36 -26.13
N PRO A 133 12.99 -5.04 -26.51
CA PRO A 133 13.85 -4.17 -25.71
C PRO A 133 13.19 -2.82 -25.39
N ARG A 134 12.45 -2.26 -26.36
CA ARG A 134 11.67 -1.04 -26.19
C ARG A 134 10.58 -1.19 -25.13
N SER A 135 9.82 -2.28 -25.15
CA SER A 135 8.80 -2.54 -24.13
C SER A 135 9.39 -2.71 -22.74
N LYS A 136 10.50 -3.47 -22.62
CA LYS A 136 11.19 -3.64 -21.34
C LYS A 136 11.68 -2.31 -20.78
N HIS A 137 12.30 -1.48 -21.62
CA HIS A 137 12.73 -0.13 -21.24
C HIS A 137 11.54 0.73 -20.80
N PHE A 138 10.41 0.68 -21.53
CA PHE A 138 9.20 1.42 -21.19
C PHE A 138 8.65 1.00 -19.82
N ILE A 139 8.49 -0.31 -19.58
CA ILE A 139 7.97 -0.84 -18.31
C ILE A 139 8.90 -0.48 -17.14
N GLN A 140 10.22 -0.61 -17.33
CA GLN A 140 11.20 -0.26 -16.30
C GLN A 140 11.16 1.23 -15.93
N ASN A 141 10.84 2.11 -16.89
CA ASN A 141 10.82 3.56 -16.71
C ASN A 141 9.41 4.17 -16.70
N ILE A 142 8.37 3.36 -16.57
CA ILE A 142 6.96 3.80 -16.69
C ILE A 142 6.61 4.91 -15.71
N ARG A 143 7.21 4.90 -14.52
CA ARG A 143 7.05 5.97 -13.52
C ARG A 143 7.59 7.30 -14.01
N SER A 144 8.80 7.31 -14.58
CA SER A 144 9.40 8.53 -15.14
C SER A 144 8.58 9.07 -16.30
N TYR A 145 8.10 8.20 -17.19
CA TYR A 145 7.18 8.60 -18.26
C TYR A 145 5.89 9.21 -17.69
N ASN A 146 5.21 8.55 -16.75
CA ASN A 146 3.99 9.09 -16.13
C ASN A 146 4.25 10.44 -15.43
N SER A 147 5.41 10.60 -14.79
CA SER A 147 5.81 11.88 -14.18
C SER A 147 6.00 13.00 -15.22
N MET A 148 6.52 12.70 -16.42
CA MET A 148 6.67 13.70 -17.50
C MET A 148 5.32 14.26 -17.97
N PHE A 149 4.24 13.50 -17.83
CA PHE A 149 2.90 13.91 -18.22
C PHE A 149 2.04 14.40 -17.04
N ALA A 150 2.61 14.47 -15.83
CA ALA A 150 1.87 14.92 -14.65
C ALA A 150 1.51 16.41 -14.75
N PHE A 151 0.22 16.73 -14.57
CA PHE A 151 -0.29 18.11 -14.60
C PHE A 151 -0.05 18.89 -13.31
N THR A 152 0.11 18.18 -12.19
CA THR A 152 0.24 18.78 -10.86
C THR A 152 1.38 18.11 -10.11
N SER A 153 2.12 18.90 -9.32
CA SER A 153 3.02 18.31 -8.34
C SER A 153 2.24 17.88 -7.09
N MET A 154 2.78 16.89 -6.39
CA MET A 154 2.30 16.52 -5.07
C MET A 154 3.14 17.29 -4.04
N GLY A 155 2.49 18.15 -3.26
CA GLY A 155 3.13 18.84 -2.15
C GLY A 155 3.03 18.03 -0.87
N GLY A 156 4.14 17.89 -0.14
CA GLY A 156 4.16 17.23 1.16
C GLY A 156 5.55 17.16 1.77
N LYS A 157 5.63 17.04 3.10
CA LYS A 157 6.89 16.78 3.80
C LYS A 157 7.18 15.28 3.73
N ILE A 158 8.21 14.92 2.96
CA ILE A 158 8.66 13.53 2.84
C ILE A 158 9.59 13.20 3.99
N ASP A 159 9.27 12.14 4.73
CA ASP A 159 10.17 11.55 5.72
C ASP A 159 11.02 10.46 5.06
N ASN A 160 12.31 10.77 4.85
CA ASN A 160 13.29 9.87 4.23
C ASN A 160 13.94 8.89 5.22
N SER A 161 13.63 8.96 6.51
CA SER A 161 14.27 8.12 7.54
C SER A 161 13.96 6.63 7.39
N LEU A 162 12.93 6.27 6.60
CA LEU A 162 12.42 4.91 6.48
C LEU A 162 13.19 4.01 5.50
N ASN A 163 14.02 4.58 4.62
CA ASN A 163 14.70 3.84 3.54
C ASN A 163 16.10 3.33 3.92
N GLN A 164 16.32 2.98 5.19
CA GLN A 164 17.62 2.53 5.71
C GLN A 164 17.88 1.02 5.55
N GLY A 165 17.25 0.35 4.57
CA GLY A 165 17.41 -1.10 4.38
C GLY A 165 17.22 -1.53 2.93
N ASN A 166 17.41 -2.83 2.67
CA ASN A 166 17.36 -3.42 1.32
C ASN A 166 15.93 -3.64 0.77
N GLY A 167 14.93 -2.99 1.37
CA GLY A 167 13.54 -3.08 0.92
C GLY A 167 13.26 -2.13 -0.25
N PRO A 168 12.15 -2.35 -0.99
CA PRO A 168 11.67 -1.35 -1.93
C PRO A 168 11.50 0.01 -1.25
N PRO A 169 11.86 1.13 -1.90
CA PRO A 169 11.78 2.45 -1.29
C PRO A 169 10.34 2.80 -0.93
N VAL A 170 10.16 3.24 0.31
CA VAL A 170 8.89 3.72 0.87
C VAL A 170 9.06 5.18 1.22
N PHE A 171 8.12 6.02 0.78
CA PHE A 171 8.05 7.41 1.24
C PHE A 171 6.85 7.54 2.18
N LYS A 172 7.08 8.21 3.32
CA LYS A 172 6.00 8.53 4.26
C LYS A 172 5.67 10.01 4.13
N LEU A 173 4.39 10.27 3.89
CA LEU A 173 3.80 11.60 3.88
C LEU A 173 3.03 11.79 5.19
N GLN A 174 3.20 12.94 5.83
CA GLN A 174 2.49 13.31 7.04
C GLN A 174 1.78 14.65 6.87
N GLY A 175 0.55 14.74 7.37
CA GLY A 175 -0.28 15.95 7.31
C GLY A 175 -1.29 15.92 6.17
N GLN A 176 -1.71 17.12 5.75
CA GLN A 176 -2.62 17.29 4.61
C GLN A 176 -1.83 17.24 3.31
N ASN A 177 -2.26 16.37 2.39
CA ASN A 177 -1.70 16.29 1.04
C ASN A 177 -2.46 17.25 0.13
N TYR A 178 -1.71 18.02 -0.65
CA TYR A 178 -2.25 18.97 -1.61
C TYR A 178 -1.68 18.71 -2.99
N HIS A 179 -2.54 18.75 -4.01
CA HIS A 179 -2.10 18.88 -5.39
C HIS A 179 -1.77 20.35 -5.64
N ARG A 180 -0.53 20.65 -5.98
CA ARG A 180 -0.10 22.02 -6.26
C ARG A 180 -0.14 22.24 -7.77
N ILE A 181 -1.05 23.11 -8.19
CA ILE A 181 -1.13 23.64 -9.54
C ILE A 181 -0.32 24.93 -9.54
N GLY A 182 0.73 25.00 -10.35
CA GLY A 182 1.54 26.21 -10.52
C GLY A 182 0.81 27.27 -11.34
N SER A 183 1.47 28.41 -11.55
CA SER A 183 1.04 29.40 -12.54
C SER A 183 0.98 28.76 -13.94
N LEU A 184 0.09 29.26 -14.80
CA LEU A 184 -0.05 28.75 -16.18
C LEU A 184 1.18 29.04 -17.04
N LEU A 185 1.88 30.13 -16.75
CA LEU A 185 3.14 30.50 -17.38
C LEU A 185 4.29 30.31 -16.37
N PRO A 186 5.47 29.87 -16.83
CA PRO A 186 6.66 29.84 -15.99
C PRO A 186 7.02 31.26 -15.53
N ILE A 187 7.66 31.32 -14.36
CA ILE A 187 8.27 32.54 -13.87
C ILE A 187 9.46 32.86 -14.79
N GLU A 188 9.72 34.15 -15.02
CA GLU A 188 10.81 34.59 -15.88
C GLU A 188 12.16 33.99 -15.41
N GLY A 189 12.87 33.35 -16.33
CA GLY A 189 14.13 32.64 -16.05
C GLY A 189 13.98 31.21 -15.52
N GLU A 190 12.77 30.77 -15.15
CA GLU A 190 12.52 29.38 -14.75
C GLU A 190 12.11 28.49 -15.93
N GLN A 191 12.44 27.20 -15.83
CA GLN A 191 12.00 26.20 -16.79
C GLN A 191 10.53 25.82 -16.55
N PRO A 192 9.72 25.64 -17.61
CA PRO A 192 8.32 25.22 -17.47
C PRO A 192 8.22 23.82 -16.86
N LYS A 193 7.25 23.62 -15.96
CA LYS A 193 7.00 22.36 -15.26
C LYS A 193 5.50 22.04 -15.19
N PHE A 194 5.17 20.75 -15.14
CA PHE A 194 3.80 20.25 -14.99
C PHE A 194 2.84 20.82 -16.05
N ALA A 195 1.72 21.44 -15.65
CA ALA A 195 0.75 22.05 -16.56
C ALA A 195 1.36 23.08 -17.54
N GLN A 196 2.43 23.78 -17.17
CA GLN A 196 3.10 24.78 -18.02
C GLN A 196 3.69 24.15 -19.29
N LEU A 197 4.06 22.87 -19.24
CA LEU A 197 4.62 22.13 -20.39
C LEU A 197 3.63 22.02 -21.56
N TYR A 198 2.34 22.17 -21.31
CA TYR A 198 1.29 22.08 -22.33
C TYR A 198 0.90 23.45 -22.92
N ILE A 199 1.40 24.56 -22.36
CA ILE A 199 0.96 25.92 -22.71
C ILE A 199 2.12 26.78 -23.23
N HIS A 200 3.32 26.65 -22.66
CA HIS A 200 4.41 27.61 -22.84
C HIS A 200 5.11 27.55 -24.22
N ASP A 201 5.31 26.36 -24.80
CA ASP A 201 5.93 26.19 -26.13
C ASP A 201 5.66 24.78 -26.68
N THR A 202 4.85 24.69 -27.73
CA THR A 202 4.52 23.42 -28.39
C THR A 202 5.67 22.85 -29.22
N THR A 203 6.62 23.69 -29.64
CA THR A 203 7.74 23.30 -30.52
C THR A 203 8.80 22.53 -29.76
N ASN A 204 9.07 22.91 -28.50
CA ASN A 204 10.10 22.31 -27.65
C ASN A 204 9.54 21.41 -26.52
N GLU A 205 8.26 21.03 -26.61
CA GLU A 205 7.53 20.29 -25.57
C GLU A 205 8.28 19.05 -25.06
N ILE A 206 8.82 18.24 -25.97
CA ILE A 206 9.53 16.99 -25.64
C ILE A 206 10.81 17.29 -24.85
N SER A 207 11.60 18.26 -25.30
CA SER A 207 12.84 18.67 -24.63
C SER A 207 12.55 19.20 -23.21
N ASN A 208 11.50 20.01 -23.09
CA ASN A 208 11.07 20.58 -21.80
C ASN A 208 10.60 19.50 -20.83
N ARG A 209 9.82 18.51 -21.30
CA ARG A 209 9.39 17.36 -20.48
C ARG A 209 10.57 16.55 -19.97
N ILE A 210 11.53 16.22 -20.83
CA ILE A 210 12.72 15.46 -20.44
C ILE A 210 13.51 16.20 -19.36
N LYS A 211 13.74 17.51 -19.56
CA LYS A 211 14.44 18.37 -18.59
C LYS A 211 13.73 18.46 -17.24
N SER A 212 12.39 18.49 -17.24
CA SER A 212 11.59 18.61 -16.01
C SER A 212 11.70 17.39 -15.08
N VAL A 213 11.94 16.20 -15.64
CA VAL A 213 11.99 14.94 -14.88
C VAL A 213 13.43 14.50 -14.58
N SER A 214 14.42 14.97 -15.33
CA SER A 214 15.83 14.66 -15.08
C SER A 214 16.42 15.38 -13.85
N HIS A 215 15.71 16.38 -13.31
CA HIS A 215 16.13 17.17 -12.14
C HIS A 215 15.31 16.86 -10.87
N CYS A 216 14.56 15.75 -10.86
CA CYS A 216 13.75 15.28 -9.73
C CYS A 216 14.39 14.10 -9.01
#